data_AF-A0A8H4Y9F8-F1
#
_entry.id   AF-A0A8H4Y9F8-F1
#
_cell.length_a   1.000
_cell.length_b   1.000
_cell.length_c   1.000
_cell.angle_alpha   90.00
_cell.angle_beta   90.00
_cell.angle_gamma   90.00
#
_symmetry.space_group_name_H-M   'P 1'
#
loop_
_entity.id
_entity.type
_entity.pdbx_description
1 polymer ?
#
loop_
_entity_poly.entity_id
_entity_poly.type
_entity_poly.pdbx_seq_one_letter_code
_entity_poly.pdbx_strand_id
1 'polypeptide(L)'
;MSSKLAQTKNPGRNNIRRLLDSFEITGPHGRHVVLVMQAAQMSLRDFKTVFKPDGFDESFVKGAVQELLKALDFIHSEAELVHTGPMLLSDFGEARPGPGPHAGDIMPIQYRAPETIMYIAWSYPVDIWSVGLTAWDLLGSKRLFTAKDEDGQVYDAAHLAEMIATLGPPPPEFLKRNPETTAEFWDDQGNWLDLAPIPNNRSLEELETKLEDSSGFIAFLRRVLTWTPEDRPTARELLQDPWVSGKKGDE
;
A
#
# COMPACT_ATOMS: atom_id res chain seq x y z
N MET A 1 20.72 4.88 20.99
CA MET A 1 20.87 4.43 19.59
C MET A 1 21.77 3.21 19.57
N SER A 2 21.30 2.07 19.06
CA SER A 2 22.06 0.81 19.04
C SER A 2 23.18 0.84 17.98
N SER A 3 24.36 0.32 18.30
CA SER A 3 25.60 0.46 17.51
C SER A 3 25.61 -0.23 16.14
N LYS A 4 24.63 -1.08 15.83
CA LYS A 4 24.51 -1.78 14.53
C LYS A 4 23.98 -0.89 13.39
N LEU A 5 23.20 0.15 13.72
CA LEU A 5 22.36 0.86 12.74
C LEU A 5 23.07 2.07 12.11
N ALA A 6 24.04 2.66 12.82
CA ALA A 6 24.86 3.75 12.29
C ALA A 6 25.73 3.35 11.07
N GLN A 7 25.86 2.05 10.78
CA GLN A 7 26.74 1.49 9.74
C GLN A 7 26.02 0.85 8.54
N THR A 8 24.67 0.90 8.47
CA THR A 8 23.92 0.30 7.34
C THR A 8 24.26 0.96 5.99
N LYS A 9 24.40 0.11 4.96
CA LYS A 9 24.63 0.50 3.55
C LYS A 9 23.36 0.40 2.70
N ASN A 10 22.21 0.08 3.29
CA ASN A 10 20.97 -0.05 2.53
C ASN A 10 20.56 1.30 1.94
N PRO A 11 20.37 1.41 0.61
CA PRO A 11 20.06 2.68 -0.04
C PRO A 11 18.71 3.27 0.42
N GLY A 12 17.75 2.42 0.82
CA GLY A 12 16.43 2.80 1.29
C GLY A 12 16.41 3.66 2.54
N ARG A 13 17.50 3.64 3.31
CA ARG A 13 17.76 4.58 4.41
C ARG A 13 17.57 6.03 4.00
N ASN A 14 17.86 6.35 2.74
CA ASN A 14 17.80 7.71 2.22
C ASN A 14 16.38 8.16 1.80
N ASN A 15 15.41 7.24 1.83
CA ASN A 15 14.05 7.49 1.39
C ASN A 15 13.10 7.71 2.57
N ILE A 16 13.60 7.91 3.79
CA ILE A 16 12.77 8.17 4.97
C ILE A 16 12.95 9.60 5.47
N ARG A 17 11.84 10.28 5.75
CA ARG A 17 11.85 11.64 6.32
C ARG A 17 12.40 11.61 7.75
N ARG A 18 13.40 12.46 8.00
CA ARG A 18 14.10 12.49 9.28
C ARG A 18 13.36 13.28 10.36
N LEU A 19 13.35 12.73 11.56
CA LEU A 19 13.17 13.49 12.81
C LEU A 19 14.52 14.14 13.16
N LEU A 20 14.55 15.47 13.18
CA LEU A 20 15.73 16.28 13.49
C LEU A 20 15.84 16.54 14.99
N ASP A 21 14.72 16.78 15.66
CA ASP A 21 14.65 17.05 17.09
C ASP A 21 13.24 16.76 17.62
N SER A 22 13.12 16.56 18.93
CA SER A 22 11.84 16.43 19.62
C SER A 22 11.93 17.09 20.99
N PHE A 23 10.97 17.97 21.30
CA PHE A 23 10.92 18.68 22.58
C PHE A 23 9.47 18.91 23.04
N GLU A 24 9.29 19.39 24.27
CA GLU A 24 7.96 19.71 24.81
C GLU A 24 7.77 21.22 24.95
N ILE A 25 6.57 21.70 24.62
CA ILE A 25 6.11 23.07 24.92
C ILE A 25 4.93 23.00 25.87
N THR A 26 4.91 23.86 26.90
CA THR A 26 3.73 24.02 27.77
C THR A 26 2.87 25.17 27.26
N GLY A 27 1.60 24.90 26.98
CA GLY A 27 0.59 25.87 26.57
C GLY A 27 -0.59 25.95 27.54
N PRO A 28 -1.61 26.78 27.24
CA PRO A 28 -2.81 26.95 28.07
C PRO A 28 -3.60 25.67 28.34
N HIS A 29 -3.40 24.63 27.51
CA HIS A 29 -4.11 23.36 27.56
C HIS A 29 -3.21 22.18 27.97
N GLY A 30 -2.00 22.45 28.46
CA GLY A 30 -1.08 21.43 28.95
C GLY A 30 0.21 21.34 28.16
N ARG A 31 0.87 20.18 28.23
CA ARG A 31 2.15 19.91 27.56
C ARG A 31 1.91 19.30 26.18
N HIS A 32 2.65 19.80 25.20
CA HIS A 32 2.57 19.37 23.81
C HIS A 32 3.95 18.87 23.37
N VAL A 33 4.01 17.64 22.87
CA VAL A 33 5.22 17.10 22.22
C VAL A 33 5.31 17.70 20.82
N VAL A 34 6.46 18.25 20.48
CA VAL A 34 6.77 18.87 19.19
C VAL A 34 7.84 18.05 18.50
N LEU A 35 7.57 17.65 17.25
CA LEU A 35 8.49 16.91 16.41
C LEU A 35 9.04 17.83 15.31
N VAL A 36 10.34 18.07 15.29
CA VAL A 36 11.01 18.84 14.25
C VAL A 36 11.44 17.89 13.15
N MET A 37 10.75 17.93 12.02
CA MET A 37 11.02 17.03 10.89
C MET A 37 11.83 17.76 9.81
N GLN A 38 12.63 17.01 9.05
CA GLN A 38 13.26 17.51 7.82
C GLN A 38 12.20 18.14 6.92
N ALA A 39 12.49 19.32 6.36
CA ALA A 39 11.61 19.94 5.38
C ALA A 39 11.47 19.03 4.15
N ALA A 40 10.22 18.80 3.74
CA ALA A 40 9.87 18.03 2.55
C ALA A 40 9.04 18.92 1.61
N GLN A 41 8.96 18.53 0.35
CA GLN A 41 8.09 19.17 -0.63
C GLN A 41 6.63 18.72 -0.43
N MET A 42 5.75 19.05 -1.37
CA MET A 42 4.38 18.56 -1.39
C MET A 42 4.31 17.03 -1.49
N SER A 43 3.18 16.44 -1.08
CA SER A 43 2.95 15.01 -1.24
C SER A 43 2.76 14.64 -2.71
N LEU A 44 3.00 13.37 -3.08
CA LEU A 44 2.69 12.90 -4.44
C LEU A 44 1.21 13.03 -4.80
N ARG A 45 0.31 12.93 -3.79
CA ARG A 45 -1.11 13.17 -3.96
C ARG A 45 -1.37 14.61 -4.38
N ASP A 46 -0.82 15.58 -3.66
CA ASP A 46 -1.01 17.00 -3.99
C ASP A 46 -0.37 17.35 -5.34
N PHE A 47 0.81 16.80 -5.62
CA PHE A 47 1.47 16.99 -6.91
C PHE A 47 0.59 16.48 -8.06
N LYS A 48 0.04 15.26 -7.93
CA LYS A 48 -0.90 14.70 -8.90
C LYS A 48 -2.12 15.60 -9.05
N THR A 49 -2.80 15.94 -7.95
CA THR A 49 -4.03 16.72 -7.96
C THR A 49 -3.86 18.07 -8.65
N VAL A 50 -2.73 18.75 -8.41
CA VAL A 50 -2.51 20.11 -8.93
C VAL A 50 -1.95 20.09 -10.35
N PHE A 51 -1.02 19.18 -10.68
CA PHE A 51 -0.23 19.27 -11.90
C PHE A 51 -0.42 18.12 -12.88
N LYS A 52 -0.93 16.96 -12.41
CA LYS A 52 -1.10 15.74 -13.20
C LYS A 52 -2.44 15.07 -12.88
N PRO A 53 -3.59 15.75 -13.07
CA PRO A 53 -4.90 15.21 -12.69
C PRO A 53 -5.23 13.89 -13.40
N ASP A 54 -4.73 13.72 -14.62
CA ASP A 54 -4.86 12.48 -15.42
C ASP A 54 -3.82 11.41 -15.05
N GLY A 55 -3.00 11.66 -14.02
CA GLY A 55 -1.92 10.82 -13.53
C GLY A 55 -0.58 11.05 -14.23
N PHE A 56 0.47 10.39 -13.75
CA PHE A 56 1.83 10.48 -14.26
C PHE A 56 2.10 9.50 -15.42
N ASP A 57 3.17 9.73 -16.17
CA ASP A 57 3.68 8.77 -17.14
C ASP A 57 4.30 7.55 -16.43
N GLU A 58 4.35 6.42 -17.14
CA GLU A 58 4.83 5.15 -16.59
C GLU A 58 6.25 5.25 -16.02
N SER A 59 7.12 6.04 -16.65
CA SER A 59 8.52 6.17 -16.21
C SER A 59 8.62 6.85 -14.85
N PHE A 60 7.81 7.87 -14.62
CA PHE A 60 7.70 8.52 -13.31
C PHE A 60 7.12 7.56 -12.27
N VAL A 61 6.06 6.83 -12.61
CA VAL A 61 5.42 5.87 -11.67
C VAL A 61 6.41 4.78 -11.26
N LYS A 62 7.16 4.20 -12.22
CA LYS A 62 8.23 3.23 -11.94
C LYS A 62 9.28 3.81 -11.00
N GLY A 63 9.75 5.03 -11.27
CA GLY A 63 10.71 5.72 -10.40
C GLY A 63 10.17 5.93 -8.97
N ALA A 64 8.92 6.38 -8.83
CA ALA A 64 8.28 6.54 -7.53
C ALA A 64 8.14 5.21 -6.78
N VAL A 65 7.69 4.15 -7.45
CA VAL A 65 7.57 2.80 -6.87
C VAL A 65 8.94 2.27 -6.44
N GLN A 66 9.99 2.45 -7.23
CA GLN A 66 11.36 2.07 -6.86
C GLN A 66 11.83 2.75 -5.57
N GLU A 67 11.64 4.07 -5.46
CA GLU A 67 12.04 4.83 -4.27
C GLU A 67 11.22 4.39 -3.02
N LEU A 68 9.95 4.05 -3.20
CA LEU A 68 9.08 3.57 -2.13
C LEU A 68 9.50 2.16 -1.67
N LEU A 69 9.78 1.26 -2.61
CA LEU A 69 10.24 -0.09 -2.31
C LEU A 69 11.61 -0.08 -1.63
N LYS A 70 12.53 0.81 -2.01
CA LYS A 70 13.79 1.02 -1.29
C LYS A 70 13.50 1.43 0.16
N ALA A 71 12.65 2.43 0.37
CA ALA A 71 12.24 2.88 1.70
C ALA A 71 11.71 1.73 2.57
N LEU A 72 10.80 0.93 2.00
CA LEU A 72 10.19 -0.22 2.69
C LEU A 72 11.19 -1.34 2.95
N ASP A 73 12.05 -1.72 2.01
CA ASP A 73 13.10 -2.72 2.25
C ASP A 73 13.99 -2.32 3.42
N PHE A 74 14.36 -1.04 3.52
CA PHE A 74 15.11 -0.53 4.65
C PHE A 74 14.32 -0.60 5.96
N ILE A 75 13.05 -0.17 5.99
CA ILE A 75 12.21 -0.24 7.20
C ILE A 75 12.02 -1.68 7.66
N HIS A 76 11.64 -2.57 6.74
CA HIS A 76 11.33 -3.97 7.03
C HIS A 76 12.57 -4.76 7.44
N SER A 77 13.75 -4.46 6.86
CA SER A 77 14.95 -5.25 7.07
C SER A 77 15.92 -4.67 8.10
N GLU A 78 16.01 -3.34 8.23
CA GLU A 78 17.24 -2.71 8.74
C GLU A 78 17.08 -1.42 9.56
N ALA A 79 15.91 -0.78 9.63
CA ALA A 79 15.88 0.63 9.99
C ALA A 79 16.44 1.01 11.38
N GLU A 80 17.45 1.91 11.40
CA GLU A 80 17.44 3.30 11.93
C GLU A 80 18.41 4.21 11.10
N LEU A 81 18.02 5.47 10.86
CA LEU A 81 18.08 6.38 9.67
C LEU A 81 19.40 7.09 9.22
N VAL A 82 19.42 7.70 7.99
CA VAL A 82 20.14 8.93 7.46
C VAL A 82 20.09 9.12 5.90
N HIS A 83 19.89 10.39 5.47
CA HIS A 83 20.16 11.15 4.20
C HIS A 83 19.20 11.08 2.98
N THR A 84 19.43 11.84 1.90
CA THR A 84 18.41 12.48 1.02
C THR A 84 18.15 11.83 -0.34
N GLY A 85 16.94 11.32 -0.58
CA GLY A 85 16.36 11.03 -1.90
C GLY A 85 15.29 12.05 -2.35
N PRO A 86 14.86 12.02 -3.63
CA PRO A 86 13.84 12.93 -4.18
C PRO A 86 12.43 12.68 -3.63
N MET A 87 12.17 11.47 -3.11
CA MET A 87 10.91 11.09 -2.47
C MET A 87 11.21 10.51 -1.09
N LEU A 88 10.45 10.98 -0.09
CA LEU A 88 10.60 10.58 1.31
C LEU A 88 9.30 9.99 1.82
N LEU A 89 9.36 8.74 2.29
CA LEU A 89 8.33 8.16 3.13
C LEU A 89 8.33 8.89 4.47
N SER A 90 7.16 9.35 4.87
CA SER A 90 6.93 10.24 6.00
C SER A 90 5.69 9.77 6.75
N ASP A 91 5.48 10.35 7.93
CA ASP A 91 4.28 10.16 8.75
C ASP A 91 4.15 8.72 9.28
N PHE A 92 4.86 8.47 10.38
CA PHE A 92 4.87 7.20 11.08
C PHE A 92 3.85 7.16 12.23
N GLY A 93 2.81 8.01 12.20
CA GLY A 93 1.82 8.11 13.28
C GLY A 93 1.11 6.79 13.59
N GLU A 94 0.93 5.93 12.58
CA GLU A 94 0.28 4.62 12.68
C GLU A 94 1.27 3.44 12.59
N ALA A 95 2.57 3.69 12.55
CA ALA A 95 3.58 2.64 12.41
C ALA A 95 3.64 1.75 13.65
N ARG A 96 3.84 0.43 13.45
CA ARG A 96 4.04 -0.54 14.54
C ARG A 96 5.45 -1.13 14.51
N PRO A 97 6.14 -1.23 15.65
CA PRO A 97 7.49 -1.79 15.69
C PRO A 97 7.46 -3.32 15.54
N GLY A 98 8.44 -3.85 14.82
CA GLY A 98 8.63 -5.30 14.66
C GLY A 98 7.71 -5.95 13.62
N PRO A 99 7.94 -7.24 13.34
CA PRO A 99 7.27 -7.96 12.25
C PRO A 99 5.81 -8.34 12.55
N GLY A 100 5.29 -8.04 13.74
CA GLY A 100 3.97 -8.53 14.15
C GLY A 100 4.01 -9.99 14.64
N PRO A 101 2.88 -10.71 14.60
CA PRO A 101 1.58 -10.27 14.09
C PRO A 101 1.02 -9.07 14.87
N HIS A 102 0.39 -8.15 14.16
CA HIS A 102 -0.32 -7.01 14.73
C HIS A 102 -1.84 -7.18 14.55
N ALA A 103 -2.60 -6.40 15.32
CA ALA A 103 -4.06 -6.35 15.26
C ALA A 103 -4.55 -4.89 15.28
N GLY A 104 -5.84 -4.71 14.99
CA GLY A 104 -6.50 -3.40 14.99
C GLY A 104 -6.70 -2.84 13.59
N ASP A 105 -7.52 -1.79 13.54
CA ASP A 105 -7.87 -1.08 12.31
C ASP A 105 -6.71 -0.17 11.88
N ILE A 106 -6.18 -0.45 10.70
CA ILE A 106 -5.14 0.33 10.04
C ILE A 106 -5.54 0.56 8.59
N MET A 107 -4.89 1.56 7.97
CA MET A 107 -5.15 2.03 6.62
C MET A 107 -6.52 2.71 6.45
N PRO A 108 -6.60 3.78 5.63
CA PRO A 108 -7.88 4.30 5.20
C PRO A 108 -8.64 3.22 4.41
N ILE A 109 -9.96 3.18 4.53
CA ILE A 109 -10.79 2.10 3.97
C ILE A 109 -10.50 1.78 2.50
N GLN A 110 -10.26 2.76 1.61
CA GLN A 110 -9.97 2.49 0.18
C GLN A 110 -8.58 1.86 -0.09
N TYR A 111 -7.69 1.89 0.90
CA TYR A 111 -6.34 1.33 0.81
C TYR A 111 -6.18 0.06 1.65
N ARG A 112 -7.22 -0.29 2.40
CA ARG A 112 -7.21 -1.40 3.35
C ARG A 112 -6.97 -2.72 2.63
N ALA A 113 -5.97 -3.48 3.09
CA ALA A 113 -5.64 -4.80 2.57
C ALA A 113 -6.70 -5.83 3.03
N PRO A 114 -6.92 -6.93 2.29
CA PRO A 114 -7.98 -7.89 2.60
C PRO A 114 -7.85 -8.47 4.02
N GLU A 115 -6.64 -8.78 4.48
CA GLU A 115 -6.43 -9.33 5.83
C GLU A 115 -6.88 -8.36 6.93
N THR A 116 -6.80 -7.05 6.70
CA THR A 116 -7.22 -6.03 7.67
C THR A 116 -8.73 -5.79 7.68
N ILE A 117 -9.42 -5.94 6.53
CA ILE A 117 -10.89 -5.96 6.49
C ILE A 117 -11.42 -7.20 7.22
N MET A 118 -10.74 -8.33 7.04
CA MET A 118 -11.12 -9.61 7.63
C MET A 118 -10.70 -9.80 9.09
N TYR A 119 -10.16 -8.74 9.73
CA TYR A 119 -9.58 -8.79 11.09
C TYR A 119 -8.58 -9.95 11.29
N ILE A 120 -7.88 -10.34 10.24
CA ILE A 120 -6.80 -11.31 10.29
C ILE A 120 -5.54 -10.58 10.76
N ALA A 121 -4.76 -11.25 11.61
CA ALA A 121 -3.46 -10.76 12.04
C ALA A 121 -2.57 -10.37 10.85
N TRP A 122 -1.97 -9.19 10.91
CA TRP A 122 -1.24 -8.59 9.79
C TRP A 122 0.22 -8.30 10.11
N SER A 123 1.02 -8.09 9.06
CA SER A 123 2.47 -7.85 9.10
C SER A 123 2.88 -6.96 7.91
N TYR A 124 4.17 -6.91 7.56
CA TYR A 124 4.74 -6.15 6.44
C TYR A 124 4.02 -6.26 5.08
N PRO A 125 3.36 -7.37 4.70
CA PRO A 125 2.67 -7.44 3.40
C PRO A 125 1.54 -6.42 3.19
N VAL A 126 1.00 -5.77 4.24
CA VAL A 126 0.03 -4.67 4.08
C VAL A 126 0.64 -3.44 3.41
N ASP A 127 1.94 -3.20 3.62
CA ASP A 127 2.67 -2.11 2.95
C ASP A 127 2.85 -2.43 1.47
N ILE A 128 3.09 -3.70 1.12
CA ILE A 128 3.24 -4.16 -0.27
C ILE A 128 1.92 -4.01 -1.04
N TRP A 129 0.79 -4.33 -0.40
CA TRP A 129 -0.54 -4.04 -0.95
C TRP A 129 -0.71 -2.54 -1.24
N SER A 130 -0.32 -1.70 -0.27
CA SER A 130 -0.39 -0.23 -0.40
C SER A 130 0.50 0.31 -1.52
N VAL A 131 1.65 -0.31 -1.80
CA VAL A 131 2.51 0.00 -2.95
C VAL A 131 1.78 -0.24 -4.27
N GLY A 132 1.08 -1.37 -4.40
CA GLY A 132 0.27 -1.67 -5.59
C GLY A 132 -0.80 -0.61 -5.85
N LEU A 133 -1.57 -0.26 -4.83
CA LEU A 133 -2.58 0.79 -4.92
C LEU A 133 -1.98 2.17 -5.19
N THR A 134 -0.82 2.47 -4.61
CA THR A 134 -0.09 3.72 -4.89
C THR A 134 0.37 3.79 -6.35
N ALA A 135 0.90 2.68 -6.89
CA ALA A 135 1.33 2.62 -8.29
C ALA A 135 0.13 2.87 -9.23
N TRP A 136 -1.01 2.24 -8.96
CA TRP A 136 -2.26 2.49 -9.68
C TRP A 136 -2.71 3.95 -9.60
N ASP A 137 -2.80 4.50 -8.39
CA ASP A 137 -3.27 5.86 -8.15
C ASP A 137 -2.33 6.91 -8.77
N LEU A 138 -1.03 6.64 -8.89
CA LEU A 138 -0.12 7.55 -9.57
C LEU A 138 -0.27 7.48 -11.09
N LEU A 139 -0.55 6.31 -11.63
CA LEU A 139 -0.70 6.12 -13.07
C LEU A 139 -2.01 6.73 -13.57
N GLY A 140 -3.16 6.36 -13.01
CA GLY A 140 -4.48 6.75 -13.50
C GLY A 140 -5.16 7.85 -12.70
N SER A 141 -6.23 8.46 -13.22
CA SER A 141 -7.06 9.42 -12.48
C SER A 141 -8.08 8.76 -11.55
N LYS A 142 -8.47 7.52 -11.85
CA LYS A 142 -9.45 6.73 -11.08
C LYS A 142 -8.75 5.81 -10.10
N ARG A 143 -9.35 5.68 -8.91
CA ARG A 143 -8.90 4.70 -7.90
C ARG A 143 -9.25 3.28 -8.34
N LEU A 144 -8.40 2.33 -7.97
CA LEU A 144 -8.71 0.91 -8.18
C LEU A 144 -9.88 0.48 -7.30
N PHE A 145 -9.87 0.90 -6.03
CA PHE A 145 -10.92 0.67 -5.07
C PHE A 145 -11.43 2.00 -4.49
N THR A 146 -12.74 2.15 -4.47
CA THR A 146 -13.42 3.30 -3.87
C THR A 146 -14.08 2.95 -2.55
N ALA A 147 -14.35 1.65 -2.34
CA ALA A 147 -15.15 1.13 -1.23
C ALA A 147 -16.55 1.75 -1.17
N LYS A 148 -17.10 2.18 -2.31
CA LYS A 148 -18.38 2.90 -2.40
C LYS A 148 -19.44 2.11 -3.15
N ASP A 149 -20.68 2.23 -2.70
CA ASP A 149 -21.86 1.84 -3.47
C ASP A 149 -22.34 2.97 -4.42
N GLU A 150 -23.46 2.71 -5.09
CA GLU A 150 -24.08 3.64 -6.05
C GLU A 150 -24.56 4.95 -5.38
N ASP A 151 -24.90 4.92 -4.09
CA ASP A 151 -25.29 6.07 -3.29
C ASP A 151 -24.09 6.83 -2.69
N GLY A 152 -22.86 6.30 -2.91
CA GLY A 152 -21.61 6.87 -2.43
C GLY A 152 -21.30 6.56 -0.96
N GLN A 153 -22.05 5.66 -0.32
CA GLN A 153 -21.78 5.18 1.03
C GLN A 153 -20.53 4.31 1.04
N VAL A 154 -19.72 4.46 2.08
CA VAL A 154 -18.40 3.81 2.18
C VAL A 154 -18.42 2.74 3.26
N TYR A 155 -18.17 1.47 2.90
CA TYR A 155 -18.19 0.33 3.83
C TYR A 155 -17.41 -0.88 3.31
N ASP A 156 -17.07 -1.81 4.22
CA ASP A 156 -16.19 -2.94 3.92
C ASP A 156 -16.76 -3.90 2.87
N ALA A 157 -18.07 -4.17 2.89
CA ALA A 157 -18.69 -5.06 1.91
C ALA A 157 -18.60 -4.51 0.47
N ALA A 158 -18.75 -3.20 0.27
CA ALA A 158 -18.53 -2.56 -1.03
C ALA A 158 -17.07 -2.69 -1.48
N HIS A 159 -16.11 -2.57 -0.54
CA HIS A 159 -14.70 -2.76 -0.85
C HIS A 159 -14.40 -4.21 -1.28
N LEU A 160 -14.88 -5.19 -0.50
CA LEU A 160 -14.71 -6.61 -0.81
C LEU A 160 -15.36 -6.97 -2.16
N ALA A 161 -16.51 -6.40 -2.50
CA ALA A 161 -17.14 -6.61 -3.80
C ALA A 161 -16.27 -6.08 -4.96
N GLU A 162 -15.65 -4.90 -4.82
CA GLU A 162 -14.70 -4.39 -5.82
C GLU A 162 -13.44 -5.27 -5.91
N MET A 163 -12.94 -5.80 -4.77
CA MET A 163 -11.82 -6.74 -4.75
C MET A 163 -12.17 -8.04 -5.47
N ILE A 164 -13.34 -8.63 -5.21
CA ILE A 164 -13.81 -9.85 -5.89
C ILE A 164 -13.91 -9.61 -7.39
N ALA A 165 -14.46 -8.47 -7.83
CA ALA A 165 -14.56 -8.13 -9.24
C ALA A 165 -13.21 -8.00 -9.94
N THR A 166 -12.19 -7.54 -9.21
CA THR A 166 -10.85 -7.24 -9.76
C THR A 166 -9.91 -8.44 -9.69
N LEU A 167 -9.96 -9.20 -8.59
CA LEU A 167 -9.00 -10.25 -8.24
C LEU A 167 -9.59 -11.67 -8.34
N GLY A 168 -10.90 -11.79 -8.53
CA GLY A 168 -11.64 -13.04 -8.32
C GLY A 168 -11.94 -13.30 -6.85
N PRO A 169 -12.69 -14.37 -6.53
CA PRO A 169 -13.07 -14.70 -5.17
C PRO A 169 -11.84 -15.03 -4.29
N PRO A 170 -11.91 -14.76 -2.97
CA PRO A 170 -10.83 -15.12 -2.05
C PRO A 170 -10.63 -16.65 -2.00
N PRO A 171 -9.38 -17.13 -1.83
CA PRO A 171 -9.12 -18.55 -1.60
C PRO A 171 -9.81 -19.06 -0.32
N PRO A 172 -10.31 -20.31 -0.29
CA PRO A 172 -10.94 -20.87 0.91
C PRO A 172 -10.03 -20.87 2.14
N GLU A 173 -8.73 -21.08 1.95
CA GLU A 173 -7.75 -21.05 3.06
C GLU A 173 -7.56 -19.66 3.66
N PHE A 174 -7.86 -18.59 2.91
CA PHE A 174 -7.87 -17.24 3.43
C PHE A 174 -9.10 -17.00 4.33
N LEU A 175 -10.28 -17.41 3.87
CA LEU A 175 -11.54 -17.29 4.62
C LEU A 175 -11.50 -18.07 5.96
N LYS A 176 -10.86 -19.24 5.98
CA LYS A 176 -10.72 -20.03 7.22
C LYS A 176 -9.89 -19.37 8.33
N ARG A 177 -9.13 -18.32 8.03
CA ARG A 177 -8.25 -17.67 9.02
C ARG A 177 -9.02 -16.86 10.07
N ASN A 178 -10.23 -16.41 9.75
CA ASN A 178 -11.13 -15.78 10.71
C ASN A 178 -12.60 -16.11 10.38
N PRO A 179 -13.10 -17.28 10.82
CA PRO A 179 -14.45 -17.74 10.52
C PRO A 179 -15.56 -16.81 11.02
N GLU A 180 -15.34 -16.12 12.15
CA GLU A 180 -16.33 -15.20 12.73
C GLU A 180 -16.59 -14.02 11.80
N THR A 181 -15.53 -13.32 11.37
CA THR A 181 -15.65 -12.23 10.40
C THR A 181 -16.05 -12.73 9.01
N THR A 182 -15.60 -13.92 8.60
CA THR A 182 -16.04 -14.51 7.34
C THR A 182 -17.55 -14.70 7.27
N ALA A 183 -18.18 -15.15 8.36
CA ALA A 183 -19.64 -15.32 8.43
C ALA A 183 -20.42 -14.01 8.29
N GLU A 184 -19.78 -12.85 8.42
CA GLU A 184 -20.39 -11.55 8.15
C GLU A 184 -20.56 -11.29 6.64
N PHE A 185 -19.79 -11.94 5.77
CA PHE A 185 -19.67 -11.60 4.35
C PHE A 185 -19.88 -12.79 3.39
N TRP A 186 -19.57 -14.02 3.82
CA TRP A 186 -19.72 -15.25 3.04
C TRP A 186 -20.53 -16.29 3.83
N ASP A 187 -21.24 -17.17 3.11
CA ASP A 187 -21.91 -18.33 3.68
C ASP A 187 -20.93 -19.47 4.04
N ASP A 188 -21.45 -20.53 4.65
CA ASP A 188 -20.66 -21.71 5.06
C ASP A 188 -19.98 -22.46 3.88
N GLN A 189 -20.39 -22.18 2.64
CA GLN A 189 -19.81 -22.74 1.42
C GLN A 189 -18.76 -21.80 0.79
N GLY A 190 -18.57 -20.61 1.35
CA GLY A 190 -17.66 -19.58 0.83
C GLY A 190 -18.27 -18.74 -0.29
N ASN A 191 -19.60 -18.73 -0.46
CA ASN A 191 -20.29 -17.87 -1.42
C ASN A 191 -20.58 -16.50 -0.80
N TRP A 192 -20.45 -15.45 -1.61
CA TRP A 192 -20.75 -14.07 -1.20
C TRP A 192 -22.22 -13.92 -0.76
N LEU A 193 -22.48 -13.19 0.32
CA LEU A 193 -23.83 -12.97 0.88
C LEU A 193 -24.62 -11.83 0.21
N ASP A 194 -24.17 -11.33 -0.94
CA ASP A 194 -24.81 -10.24 -1.68
C ASP A 194 -25.00 -8.93 -0.89
N LEU A 195 -24.08 -8.65 0.06
CA LEU A 195 -24.10 -7.42 0.88
C LEU A 195 -23.77 -6.15 0.09
N ALA A 196 -23.14 -6.31 -1.07
CA ALA A 196 -22.92 -5.26 -2.06
C ALA A 196 -22.89 -5.92 -3.46
N PRO A 197 -23.33 -5.19 -4.51
CA PRO A 197 -23.24 -5.70 -5.87
C PRO A 197 -21.78 -5.84 -6.30
N ILE A 198 -21.40 -6.99 -6.83
CA ILE A 198 -20.08 -7.21 -7.44
C ILE A 198 -20.08 -6.53 -8.82
N PRO A 199 -19.26 -5.48 -9.05
CA PRO A 199 -19.25 -4.79 -10.33
C PRO A 199 -18.80 -5.70 -11.47
N ASN A 200 -19.44 -5.59 -12.63
CA ASN A 200 -18.99 -6.28 -13.85
C ASN A 200 -17.84 -5.53 -14.54
N ASN A 201 -17.07 -6.25 -15.37
CA ASN A 201 -16.03 -5.69 -16.25
C ASN A 201 -15.00 -4.81 -15.51
N ARG A 202 -14.49 -5.34 -14.39
CA ARG A 202 -13.58 -4.63 -13.50
C ARG A 202 -12.23 -5.32 -13.35
N SER A 203 -11.84 -6.15 -14.31
CA SER A 203 -10.50 -6.71 -14.33
C SER A 203 -9.46 -5.58 -14.45
N LEU A 204 -8.22 -5.86 -14.03
CA LEU A 204 -7.12 -4.90 -14.14
C LEU A 204 -6.91 -4.47 -15.61
N GLU A 205 -7.04 -5.41 -16.56
CA GLU A 205 -6.96 -5.16 -17.99
C GLU A 205 -8.03 -4.21 -18.52
N GLU A 206 -9.26 -4.31 -18.01
CA GLU A 206 -10.37 -3.45 -18.45
C GLU A 206 -10.28 -2.05 -17.86
N LEU A 207 -9.79 -1.95 -16.62
CA LEU A 207 -9.67 -0.69 -15.90
C LEU A 207 -8.46 0.14 -16.32
N GLU A 208 -7.35 -0.52 -16.70
CA GLU A 208 -6.14 0.15 -17.14
C GLU A 208 -6.30 0.55 -18.62
N THR A 209 -6.40 1.84 -18.87
CA THR A 209 -6.62 2.38 -20.23
C THR A 209 -5.59 3.44 -20.60
N LYS A 210 -4.54 3.62 -19.81
CA LYS A 210 -3.57 4.71 -19.97
C LYS A 210 -2.31 4.24 -20.70
N LEU A 211 -1.87 3.00 -20.49
CA LEU A 211 -0.67 2.48 -21.13
C LEU A 211 -1.01 1.87 -22.49
N GLU A 212 -0.12 2.06 -23.46
CA GLU A 212 -0.21 1.36 -24.75
C GLU A 212 0.06 -0.14 -24.58
N ASP A 213 1.00 -0.49 -23.71
CA ASP A 213 1.28 -1.85 -23.25
C ASP A 213 1.28 -1.88 -21.71
N SER A 214 0.21 -2.41 -21.14
CA SER A 214 0.02 -2.52 -19.70
C SER A 214 0.44 -3.88 -19.14
N SER A 215 0.92 -4.80 -19.97
CA SER A 215 1.17 -6.20 -19.59
C SER A 215 2.13 -6.32 -18.40
N GLY A 216 3.25 -5.59 -18.42
CA GLY A 216 4.22 -5.57 -17.33
C GLY A 216 3.65 -4.94 -16.05
N PHE A 217 2.87 -3.86 -16.18
CA PHE A 217 2.26 -3.20 -15.03
C PHE A 217 1.21 -4.08 -14.36
N ILE A 218 0.33 -4.71 -15.15
CA ILE A 218 -0.68 -5.64 -14.67
C ILE A 218 -0.02 -6.88 -14.04
N ALA A 219 1.05 -7.40 -14.64
CA ALA A 219 1.81 -8.50 -14.04
C ALA A 219 2.39 -8.12 -12.68
N PHE A 220 2.94 -6.91 -12.53
CA PHE A 220 3.38 -6.38 -11.24
C PHE A 220 2.21 -6.28 -10.24
N LEU A 221 1.08 -5.70 -10.64
CA LEU A 221 -0.09 -5.56 -9.76
C LEU A 221 -0.62 -6.91 -9.27
N ARG A 222 -0.68 -7.93 -10.13
CA ARG A 222 -1.09 -9.29 -9.74
C ARG A 222 -0.21 -9.93 -8.67
N ARG A 223 1.06 -9.53 -8.58
CA ARG A 223 1.98 -10.02 -7.54
C ARG A 223 1.75 -9.34 -6.19
N VAL A 224 1.35 -8.07 -6.19
CA VAL A 224 1.23 -7.27 -4.95
C VAL A 224 -0.20 -7.16 -4.43
N LEU A 225 -1.20 -7.32 -5.29
CA LEU A 225 -2.63 -7.30 -4.96
C LEU A 225 -3.19 -8.72 -4.88
N THR A 226 -2.73 -9.48 -3.88
CA THR A 226 -3.21 -10.84 -3.61
C THR A 226 -4.07 -10.88 -2.34
N TRP A 227 -5.03 -11.80 -2.31
CA TRP A 227 -5.83 -12.08 -1.11
C TRP A 227 -4.95 -12.55 0.06
N THR A 228 -4.10 -13.54 -0.19
CA THR A 228 -3.20 -14.12 0.80
C THR A 228 -1.96 -13.23 1.00
N PRO A 229 -1.69 -12.73 2.22
CA PRO A 229 -0.56 -11.83 2.48
C PRO A 229 0.80 -12.46 2.16
N GLU A 230 0.96 -13.76 2.41
CA GLU A 230 2.22 -14.48 2.22
C GLU A 230 2.59 -14.70 0.75
N ASP A 231 1.64 -14.54 -0.17
CA ASP A 231 1.90 -14.61 -1.61
C ASP A 231 2.52 -13.31 -2.15
N ARG A 232 2.48 -12.22 -1.35
CA ARG A 232 3.04 -10.92 -1.74
C ARG A 232 4.57 -10.96 -1.58
N PRO A 233 5.35 -10.60 -2.62
CA PRO A 233 6.79 -10.54 -2.50
C PRO A 233 7.23 -9.43 -1.52
N THR A 234 8.41 -9.60 -0.95
CA THR A 234 9.05 -8.56 -0.15
C THR A 234 9.42 -7.35 -1.02
N ALA A 235 9.60 -6.19 -0.38
CA ALA A 235 10.05 -4.98 -1.08
C ALA A 235 11.38 -5.20 -1.83
N ARG A 236 12.29 -5.99 -1.24
CA ARG A 236 13.56 -6.38 -1.85
C ARG A 236 13.40 -7.16 -3.15
N GLU A 237 12.49 -8.12 -3.17
CA GLU A 237 12.21 -8.94 -4.35
C GLU A 237 11.55 -8.09 -5.45
N LEU A 238 10.65 -7.17 -5.08
CA LEU A 238 10.00 -6.26 -6.04
C LEU A 238 10.97 -5.26 -6.68
N LEU A 239 12.08 -4.90 -6.02
CA LEU A 239 13.12 -4.09 -6.67
C LEU A 239 13.78 -4.79 -7.87
N GLN A 240 13.65 -6.12 -7.97
CA GLN A 240 14.12 -6.90 -9.11
C GLN A 240 12.99 -7.26 -10.09
N ASP A 241 11.76 -6.81 -9.85
CA ASP A 241 10.63 -7.07 -10.73
C ASP A 241 10.90 -6.49 -12.15
N PRO A 242 10.55 -7.19 -13.23
CA PRO A 242 10.82 -6.72 -14.60
C PRO A 242 10.21 -5.35 -14.90
N TRP A 243 8.96 -5.11 -14.46
CA TRP A 243 8.30 -3.84 -14.68
C TRP A 243 8.96 -2.72 -13.87
N VAL A 244 9.27 -2.99 -12.60
CA VAL A 244 9.94 -2.03 -11.71
C VAL A 244 11.35 -1.70 -12.20
N SER A 245 12.15 -2.70 -12.57
CA SER A 245 13.54 -2.54 -12.98
C SER A 245 13.72 -2.01 -14.41
N GLY A 246 12.65 -1.98 -15.21
CA GLY A 246 12.70 -1.59 -16.62
C GLY A 246 13.42 -2.59 -17.52
N LYS A 247 13.75 -3.78 -17.01
CA LYS A 247 14.27 -4.88 -17.81
C LYS A 247 13.08 -5.52 -18.52
N LYS A 248 13.07 -5.51 -19.85
CA LYS A 248 12.20 -6.41 -20.60
C LYS A 248 12.58 -7.84 -20.18
N GLY A 249 11.59 -8.64 -19.75
CA GLY A 249 11.84 -10.03 -19.43
C GLY A 249 12.54 -10.69 -20.61
N ASP A 250 13.66 -11.36 -20.34
CA ASP A 250 14.34 -12.15 -21.36
C ASP A 250 13.33 -13.19 -21.87
N GLU A 251 13.03 -13.15 -23.17
CA GLU A 251 12.26 -14.17 -23.90
C GLU A 251 12.94 -15.56 -23.82
#